data_AF-A0AAW5P6Z1-F1
#
_entry.id   AF-A0AAW5P6Z1-F1
#
_cell.length_a   1.000
_cell.length_b   1.000
_cell.length_c   1.000
_cell.angle_alpha   90.00
_cell.angle_beta   90.00
_cell.angle_gamma   90.00
#
_symmetry.space_group_name_H-M   'P 1'
#
loop_
_entity.id
_entity.type
_entity.pdbx_description
1 polymer ?
#
loop_
_entity_poly.entity_id
_entity_poly.type
_entity_poly.pdbx_seq_one_letter_code
_entity_poly.pdbx_strand_id
1 'polypeptide(L)'
;MSELNLTCSSCGRSVPFGSIDRVKEGGIVCRNCSADANEKEVRKAASTLLRHHVAFGETPSGEPYVMIGETKITDPNVVSQFETLREIFWGSK
;
A
#
# COMPACT_ATOMS: atom_id res chain seq x y z
N MET A 1 23.28 -14.39 30.26
CA MET A 1 23.70 -14.45 28.84
C MET A 1 23.41 -13.08 28.25
N SER A 2 24.38 -12.45 27.58
CA SER A 2 24.18 -11.13 26.95
C SER A 2 23.55 -11.31 25.57
N GLU A 3 22.41 -10.66 25.30
CA GLU A 3 21.78 -10.71 23.98
C GLU A 3 22.68 -10.06 22.93
N LEU A 4 22.90 -10.78 21.82
CA LEU A 4 23.64 -10.25 20.67
C LEU A 4 22.77 -9.21 19.95
N ASN A 5 23.25 -7.96 19.90
CA ASN A 5 22.61 -6.87 19.19
C ASN A 5 23.36 -6.56 17.89
N LEU A 6 22.63 -6.27 16.82
CA LEU A 6 23.15 -6.00 15.48
C LEU A 6 22.46 -4.76 14.88
N THR A 7 23.18 -3.99 14.06
CA THR A 7 22.67 -2.74 13.48
C THR A 7 21.83 -3.00 12.23
N CYS A 8 20.56 -2.56 12.23
CA CYS A 8 19.68 -2.63 11.06
C CYS A 8 20.09 -1.59 9.99
N SER A 9 20.38 -2.04 8.77
CA SER A 9 20.78 -1.16 7.66
C SER A 9 19.68 -0.21 7.18
N SER A 10 18.41 -0.50 7.47
CA SER A 10 17.29 0.36 7.06
C SER A 10 17.01 1.52 8.02
N CYS A 11 17.22 1.35 9.34
CA CYS A 11 16.94 2.40 10.32
C CYS A 11 18.14 2.82 11.17
N GLY A 12 19.30 2.18 10.99
CA GLY A 12 20.54 2.47 11.73
C GLY A 12 20.52 2.10 13.22
N ARG A 13 19.43 1.53 13.72
CA ARG A 13 19.28 1.16 15.15
C ARG A 13 19.93 -0.19 15.42
N SER A 14 20.53 -0.31 16.61
CA SER A 14 20.95 -1.61 17.16
C SER A 14 19.71 -2.37 17.61
N VAL A 15 19.50 -3.57 17.07
CA VAL A 15 18.35 -4.43 17.32
C VAL A 15 18.82 -5.81 17.81
N PRO A 16 18.06 -6.50 18.66
CA PRO A 16 18.42 -7.84 19.10
C PRO A 16 18.36 -8.82 17.92
N PHE A 17 19.21 -9.85 17.95
CA PHE A 17 19.29 -10.88 16.89
C PHE A 17 17.92 -11.48 16.54
N GLY A 18 17.04 -11.70 17.52
CA GLY A 18 15.69 -12.25 17.32
C GLY A 18 14.72 -11.33 16.56
N SER A 19 15.06 -10.06 16.38
CA SER A 19 14.27 -9.06 15.64
C SER A 19 14.74 -8.88 14.19
N ILE A 20 15.74 -9.64 13.75
CA ILE A 20 16.18 -9.66 12.35
C ILE A 20 15.16 -10.42 11.53
N ASP A 21 14.79 -9.85 10.38
CA ASP A 21 13.83 -10.45 9.46
C ASP A 21 14.52 -11.08 8.26
N ARG A 22 15.42 -10.32 7.62
CA ARG A 22 16.17 -10.80 6.46
C ARG A 22 17.54 -10.14 6.36
N VAL A 23 18.47 -10.87 5.76
CA VAL A 23 19.81 -10.39 5.38
C VAL A 23 19.81 -10.11 3.88
N LYS A 24 20.33 -8.97 3.45
CA LYS A 24 20.48 -8.60 2.04
C LYS A 24 21.91 -8.12 1.76
N GLU A 25 22.27 -7.97 0.49
CA GLU A 25 23.49 -7.26 0.11
C GLU A 25 23.45 -5.85 0.73
N GLY A 26 24.44 -5.52 1.56
CA GLY A 26 24.49 -4.26 2.33
C GLY A 26 23.98 -4.35 3.78
N GLY A 27 23.64 -5.53 4.29
CA GLY A 27 23.47 -5.80 5.73
C GLY A 27 22.12 -6.37 6.12
N ILE A 28 21.74 -6.21 7.39
CA ILE A 28 20.55 -6.84 7.99
C ILE A 28 19.37 -5.86 8.05
N VAL A 29 18.14 -6.37 7.89
CA VAL A 29 16.91 -5.58 8.04
C VAL A 29 16.10 -6.15 9.20
N CYS A 30 15.68 -5.29 10.14
CA CYS A 30 14.82 -5.69 11.24
C CYS A 30 13.36 -5.84 10.79
N ARG A 31 12.59 -6.64 11.54
CA ARG A 31 11.18 -6.95 11.23
C ARG A 31 10.31 -5.71 11.09
N ASN A 32 10.54 -4.70 11.93
CA ASN A 32 9.79 -3.44 11.84
C ASN A 32 10.02 -2.72 10.51
N CYS A 33 11.29 -2.58 10.09
CA CYS A 33 11.62 -1.94 8.81
C CYS A 33 11.21 -2.80 7.60
N SER A 34 11.20 -4.11 7.75
CA SER A 34 10.72 -5.02 6.70
C SER A 34 9.21 -4.88 6.50
N ALA A 35 8.44 -4.77 7.58
CA ALA A 35 6.99 -4.53 7.54
C ALA A 35 6.65 -3.16 6.92
N ASP A 36 7.36 -2.09 7.32
CA ASP A 36 7.21 -0.75 6.74
C ASP A 36 7.50 -0.71 5.23
N ALA A 37 8.55 -1.42 4.80
CA ALA A 37 8.89 -1.54 3.38
C ALA A 37 7.77 -2.28 2.62
N ASN A 38 7.25 -3.36 3.18
CA ASN A 38 6.18 -4.15 2.58
C ASN A 38 4.88 -3.34 2.47
N GLU A 39 4.51 -2.58 3.50
CA GLU A 39 3.31 -1.73 3.44
C GLU A 39 3.41 -0.66 2.35
N LYS A 40 4.58 -0.02 2.20
CA LYS A 40 4.81 0.97 1.14
C LYS A 40 4.70 0.35 -0.25
N GLU A 41 5.28 -0.83 -0.45
CA GLU A 41 5.21 -1.56 -1.73
C GLU A 41 3.78 -2.00 -2.03
N VAL A 42 3.04 -2.51 -1.03
CA VAL A 42 1.63 -2.90 -1.15
C VAL A 42 0.77 -1.68 -1.49
N ARG A 43 0.94 -0.54 -0.80
CA ARG A 43 0.21 0.70 -1.13
C ARG A 43 0.52 1.18 -2.55
N LYS A 44 1.79 1.10 -2.98
CA LYS A 44 2.19 1.48 -4.34
C LYS A 44 1.58 0.55 -5.39
N ALA A 45 1.60 -0.75 -5.16
CA ALA A 45 0.99 -1.75 -6.03
C ALA A 45 -0.53 -1.57 -6.11
N ALA A 46 -1.21 -1.39 -4.98
CA ALA A 46 -2.64 -1.12 -4.90
C ALA A 46 -3.01 0.19 -5.61
N SER A 47 -2.26 1.27 -5.38
CA SER A 47 -2.47 2.55 -6.09
C SER A 47 -2.30 2.40 -7.60
N THR A 48 -1.30 1.62 -8.05
CA THR A 48 -1.08 1.34 -9.47
C THR A 48 -2.26 0.55 -10.05
N LEU A 49 -2.68 -0.54 -9.39
CA LEU A 49 -3.82 -1.35 -9.82
C LEU A 49 -5.11 -0.54 -9.91
N LEU A 50 -5.42 0.24 -8.87
CA LEU A 50 -6.58 1.11 -8.87
C LEU A 50 -6.50 2.16 -10.00
N ARG A 51 -5.32 2.72 -10.28
CA ARG A 51 -5.12 3.68 -11.39
C ARG A 51 -5.31 3.09 -12.77
N HIS A 52 -4.88 1.85 -12.98
CA HIS A 52 -4.94 1.22 -14.30
C HIS A 52 -6.27 0.53 -14.58
N HIS A 53 -6.96 0.06 -13.53
CA HIS A 53 -8.18 -0.73 -13.69
C HIS A 53 -9.45 -0.01 -13.29
N VAL A 54 -9.38 1.09 -12.52
CA VAL A 54 -10.57 1.81 -12.05
C VAL A 54 -10.70 3.15 -12.76
N ALA A 55 -11.83 3.37 -13.43
CA ALA A 55 -12.21 4.66 -14.01
C ALA A 55 -13.54 5.15 -13.45
N PHE A 56 -13.64 6.44 -13.18
CA PHE A 56 -14.87 7.09 -12.69
C PHE A 56 -15.53 7.83 -13.85
N GLY A 57 -16.86 7.81 -13.90
CA GLY A 57 -17.62 8.54 -14.91
C GLY A 57 -19.02 8.90 -14.44
N GLU A 58 -19.73 9.66 -15.27
CA GLU A 58 -21.12 10.06 -15.05
C GLU A 58 -21.98 9.56 -16.22
N THR A 59 -23.14 9.00 -15.90
CA THR A 59 -24.12 8.59 -16.91
C THR A 59 -24.75 9.83 -17.58
N PRO A 60 -25.43 9.68 -18.72
CA PRO A 60 -26.16 10.79 -19.35
C PRO A 60 -27.25 11.42 -18.47
N SER A 61 -27.74 10.70 -17.45
CA SER A 61 -28.67 11.21 -16.44
C SER A 61 -27.99 11.96 -15.29
N GLY A 62 -26.65 11.99 -15.24
CA GLY A 62 -25.87 12.61 -14.16
C GLY A 62 -25.59 11.68 -12.97
N GLU A 63 -25.92 10.39 -13.06
CA GLU A 63 -25.62 9.44 -11.98
C GLU A 63 -24.17 8.95 -12.07
N PRO A 64 -23.38 8.97 -10.98
CA PRO A 64 -22.00 8.55 -10.99
C PRO A 64 -21.88 7.02 -11.12
N TYR A 65 -20.82 6.56 -11.76
CA TYR A 65 -20.51 5.14 -11.88
C TYR A 65 -19.00 4.89 -11.86
N VAL A 66 -18.64 3.64 -11.57
CA VAL A 66 -17.24 3.17 -11.57
C VAL A 66 -17.09 2.04 -12.59
N MET A 67 -16.07 2.12 -13.42
CA MET A 67 -15.61 1.01 -14.28
C MET A 67 -14.47 0.29 -13.58
N ILE A 68 -14.55 -1.04 -13.48
CA ILE A 68 -13.44 -1.90 -13.03
C ILE A 68 -13.11 -2.87 -14.17
N GLY A 69 -12.02 -2.59 -14.89
CA GLY A 69 -11.76 -3.25 -16.18
C GLY A 69 -12.90 -2.96 -17.16
N GLU A 70 -13.60 -4.02 -17.58
CA GLU A 70 -14.75 -3.92 -18.50
C GLU A 70 -16.10 -3.85 -17.79
N THR A 71 -16.12 -4.03 -16.46
CA THR A 71 -17.35 -4.10 -15.67
C THR A 71 -17.79 -2.71 -15.23
N LYS A 72 -19.02 -2.33 -15.56
CA LYS A 72 -19.66 -1.10 -15.08
C LYS A 72 -20.44 -1.35 -13.79
N ILE A 73 -20.13 -0.59 -12.74
CA ILE A 73 -20.81 -0.64 -11.44
C ILE A 73 -21.52 0.70 -11.20
N THR A 74 -22.83 0.62 -10.98
CA THR A 74 -23.70 1.78 -10.70
C THR A 74 -24.33 1.73 -9.31
N ASP A 75 -24.01 0.72 -8.50
CA ASP A 75 -24.51 0.64 -7.13
C ASP A 75 -23.93 1.81 -6.30
N PRO A 76 -24.77 2.69 -5.74
CA PRO A 76 -24.32 3.91 -5.07
C PRO A 76 -23.46 3.64 -3.82
N ASN A 77 -23.69 2.53 -3.12
CA ASN A 77 -22.86 2.16 -1.96
C ASN A 77 -21.46 1.75 -2.42
N VAL A 78 -21.38 1.00 -3.51
CA VAL A 78 -20.09 0.58 -4.07
C VAL A 78 -19.34 1.78 -4.67
N VAL A 79 -20.03 2.64 -5.44
CA VAL A 79 -19.45 3.86 -5.99
C VAL A 79 -18.88 4.75 -4.89
N SER A 80 -19.62 4.98 -3.80
CA SER A 80 -19.17 5.78 -2.66
C SER A 80 -17.94 5.19 -1.94
N GLN A 81 -17.86 3.85 -1.80
CA GLN A 81 -16.66 3.20 -1.25
C GLN A 81 -15.43 3.41 -2.16
N PHE A 82 -15.60 3.30 -3.47
CA PHE A 82 -14.52 3.54 -4.43
C PHE A 82 -14.09 5.01 -4.47
N GLU A 83 -15.00 5.96 -4.29
CA GLU A 83 -14.67 7.38 -4.14
C GLU A 83 -13.86 7.63 -2.87
N THR A 84 -14.23 7.02 -1.74
CA THR A 84 -13.46 7.08 -0.49
C THR A 84 -12.04 6.52 -0.68
N LEU A 85 -11.91 5.37 -1.35
CA LEU A 85 -10.60 4.80 -1.69
C LEU A 85 -9.82 5.74 -2.63
N ARG A 86 -10.49 6.36 -3.60
CA ARG A 86 -9.86 7.32 -4.51
C ARG A 86 -9.25 8.49 -3.74
N GLU A 87 -9.96 9.06 -2.78
CA GLU A 87 -9.44 10.13 -1.93
C GLU A 87 -8.20 9.69 -1.14
N ILE A 88 -8.20 8.48 -0.58
CA ILE A 88 -7.06 7.95 0.18
C ILE A 88 -5.83 7.74 -0.72
N PHE A 89 -6.02 7.20 -1.93
CA PHE A 89 -4.91 6.80 -2.83
C PHE A 89 -4.49 7.88 -3.85
N TRP A 90 -5.30 8.91 -4.09
CA TRP A 90 -5.01 10.02 -5.02
C TRP A 90 -5.07 11.42 -4.38
N GLY A 91 -5.70 11.58 -3.22
CA GLY A 91 -5.97 12.89 -2.61
C GLY A 91 -4.79 13.54 -1.90
N SER A 92 -3.68 12.84 -1.67
CA SER A 92 -2.47 13.47 -1.12
C SER A 92 -1.62 14.07 -2.23
N LYS A 93 -1.87 15.35 -2.54
CA LYS A 93 -0.84 16.28 -3.01
C LYS A 93 0.07 16.68 -1.85
#